data_AF-A0A087AW78-F1
#
_entry.id   AF-A0A087AW78-F1
#
_cell.length_a   1.000
_cell.length_b   1.000
_cell.length_c   1.000
_cell.angle_alpha   90.00
_cell.angle_beta   90.00
_cell.angle_gamma   90.00
#
_symmetry.space_group_name_H-M   'P 1'
#
loop_
_entity.id
_entity.type
_entity.pdbx_description
1 polymer ?
#
loop_
_entity_poly.entity_id
_entity_poly.type
_entity_poly.pdbx_seq_one_letter_code
_entity_poly.pdbx_strand_id
1 'polypeptide(L)'
;MECLTRIWLQCDNPRLAEAIRYGRRVLTAFDVHSNLEDTRVLSCMALDAYHRISGLSEEMAVGYQSAGPIRRHMAASVDRYAMPVMCHLATVAATKR
;
A
#
# COMPACT_ATOMS: atom_id res chain seq x y z
N MET A 1 -17.78 -0.04 4.25
CA MET A 1 -17.22 -0.17 2.89
C MET A 1 -15.88 -0.90 2.86
N GLU A 2 -14.97 -0.67 3.82
CA GLU A 2 -13.62 -1.27 3.79
C GLU A 2 -13.59 -2.81 3.69
N CYS A 3 -14.53 -3.52 4.30
CA CYS A 3 -14.54 -4.99 4.27
C CYS A 3 -14.80 -5.55 2.86
N LEU A 4 -15.71 -4.94 2.10
CA LEU A 4 -16.01 -5.33 0.72
C LEU A 4 -14.85 -4.99 -0.22
N THR A 5 -14.26 -3.80 -0.08
CA THR A 5 -13.06 -3.41 -0.84
C THR A 5 -11.89 -4.35 -0.56
N ARG A 6 -11.68 -4.76 0.70
CA ARG A 6 -10.63 -5.71 1.08
C ARG A 6 -10.84 -7.09 0.48
N ILE A 7 -12.06 -7.65 0.58
CA ILE A 7 -12.39 -8.97 0.02
C ILE A 7 -12.21 -8.94 -1.50
N TRP A 8 -12.76 -7.91 -2.14
CA TRP A 8 -12.66 -7.77 -3.59
C TRP A 8 -11.19 -7.60 -4.03
N LEU A 9 -10.39 -6.80 -3.32
CA LEU A 9 -8.96 -6.64 -3.59
C LEU A 9 -8.20 -7.96 -3.43
N GLN A 10 -8.52 -8.76 -2.41
CA GLN A 10 -7.90 -10.08 -2.22
C GLN A 10 -8.23 -11.04 -3.37
N CYS A 11 -9.43 -10.96 -3.94
CA CYS A 11 -9.84 -11.82 -5.05
C CYS A 11 -9.29 -11.36 -6.40
N ASP A 12 -9.41 -10.07 -6.74
CA ASP A 12 -9.08 -9.56 -8.08
C ASP A 12 -7.59 -9.14 -8.18
N ASN A 13 -7.00 -8.63 -7.10
CA ASN A 13 -5.60 -8.17 -7.06
C ASN A 13 -4.86 -8.66 -5.80
N PRO A 14 -4.65 -9.98 -5.63
CA PRO A 14 -4.04 -10.55 -4.44
C PRO A 14 -2.63 -10.00 -4.18
N ARG A 15 -1.88 -9.66 -5.23
CA ARG A 15 -0.53 -9.05 -5.12
C ARG A 15 -0.58 -7.68 -4.46
N LEU A 16 -1.54 -6.83 -4.85
CA LEU A 16 -1.73 -5.52 -4.25
C LEU A 16 -2.22 -5.64 -2.80
N ALA A 17 -3.13 -6.58 -2.53
CA ALA A 17 -3.57 -6.88 -1.17
C ALA A 17 -2.40 -7.25 -0.25
N GLU A 18 -1.50 -8.14 -0.70
CA GLU A 18 -0.34 -8.53 0.10
C GLU A 18 0.71 -7.41 0.22
N ALA A 19 0.91 -6.59 -0.82
CA ALA A 19 1.79 -5.43 -0.75
C ALA A 19 1.30 -4.42 0.32
N ILE A 20 -0.01 -4.16 0.40
CA ILE A 20 -0.59 -3.30 1.45
C ILE A 20 -0.41 -3.95 2.83
N ARG A 21 -0.61 -5.26 2.97
CA ARG A 21 -0.37 -5.98 4.24
C ARG A 21 1.09 -5.89 4.67
N TYR A 22 2.02 -6.05 3.73
CA TYR A 22 3.45 -5.89 3.97
C TYR A 22 3.77 -4.47 4.45
N GLY A 23 3.29 -3.44 3.75
CA GLY A 23 3.47 -2.05 4.16
C GLY A 23 2.98 -1.77 5.59
N ARG A 24 1.79 -2.29 5.95
CA ARG A 24 1.27 -2.17 7.33
C ARG A 24 2.16 -2.86 8.37
N ARG A 25 2.75 -4.01 8.06
CA ARG A 25 3.69 -4.70 8.96
C ARG A 25 4.95 -3.87 9.17
N VAL A 26 5.48 -3.24 8.12
CA VAL A 26 6.65 -2.35 8.22
C VAL A 26 6.33 -1.15 9.10
N LEU A 27 5.19 -0.49 8.90
CA LEU A 27 4.76 0.63 9.73
C LEU A 27 4.60 0.24 11.20
N THR A 28 3.96 -0.91 11.46
CA THR A 28 3.82 -1.42 12.84
C THR A 28 5.18 -1.70 13.48
N ALA A 29 6.13 -2.26 12.72
CA ALA A 29 7.48 -2.48 13.21
C ALA A 29 8.21 -1.16 13.49
N PHE A 30 8.03 -0.15 12.64
CA PHE A 30 8.60 1.18 12.83
C PHE A 30 8.09 1.87 14.11
N ASP A 31 6.80 1.73 14.41
CA ASP A 31 6.21 2.30 15.63
C ASP A 31 6.74 1.64 16.92
N VAL A 32 7.17 0.37 16.83
CA VAL A 32 7.62 -0.43 17.99
C VAL A 32 9.13 -0.29 18.25
N HIS A 33 9.95 -0.11 17.21
CA HIS A 33 11.41 -0.10 17.35
C HIS A 33 11.96 1.32 17.50
N SER A 34 12.77 1.55 18.53
CA SER A 34 13.34 2.86 18.86
C SER A 34 14.85 2.96 18.61
N ASN A 35 15.50 1.92 18.09
CA ASN A 35 16.93 1.96 17.81
C ASN A 35 17.22 2.50 16.39
N LEU A 36 18.39 3.14 16.23
CA LEU A 36 18.76 3.85 15.00
C LEU A 36 18.99 2.91 13.80
N GLU A 37 19.47 1.69 14.04
CA GLU A 37 19.82 0.73 12.98
C GLU A 37 18.56 0.09 12.39
N ASP A 38 17.63 -0.36 13.23
CA ASP A 38 16.31 -0.86 12.82
C ASP A 38 15.52 0.24 12.12
N THR A 39 15.61 1.50 12.60
CA THR A 39 14.98 2.65 11.93
C THR A 39 15.45 2.78 10.49
N ARG A 40 16.75 2.67 10.20
CA ARG A 40 17.29 2.77 8.83
C ARG A 40 16.82 1.63 7.94
N VAL A 41 16.83 0.40 8.45
CA VAL A 41 16.35 -0.78 7.72
C VAL A 41 14.86 -0.64 7.43
N LEU A 42 14.07 -0.24 8.42
CA LEU A 42 12.63 -0.04 8.29
C LEU A 42 12.29 1.13 7.35
N SER A 43 13.07 2.22 7.31
CA SER A 43 12.92 3.28 6.30
C SER A 43 13.16 2.75 4.88
N CYS A 44 14.16 1.87 4.68
CA CYS A 44 14.38 1.21 3.39
C CYS A 44 13.23 0.26 3.02
N MET A 45 12.75 -0.54 3.97
CA MET A 45 11.61 -1.43 3.75
C MET A 45 10.32 -0.64 3.47
N ALA A 46 10.16 0.53 4.10
CA ALA A 46 9.02 1.41 3.86
C ALA A 46 9.05 1.99 2.45
N LEU A 47 10.23 2.36 1.95
CA LEU A 47 10.42 2.82 0.58
C LEU A 47 10.12 1.69 -0.44
N ASP A 48 10.62 0.47 -0.19
CA ASP A 48 10.30 -0.70 -1.02
C ASP A 48 8.78 -0.95 -1.04
N ALA A 49 8.14 -0.98 0.12
CA ALA A 49 6.69 -1.16 0.24
C ALA A 49 5.91 -0.08 -0.51
N TYR A 50 6.33 1.19 -0.40
CA TYR A 50 5.72 2.30 -1.12
C TYR A 50 5.77 2.08 -2.63
N HIS A 51 6.94 1.79 -3.18
CA HIS A 51 7.09 1.58 -4.63
C HIS A 51 6.30 0.37 -5.11
N ARG A 52 6.25 -0.71 -4.32
CA ARG A 52 5.46 -1.91 -4.65
C ARG A 52 3.97 -1.61 -4.72
N ILE A 53 3.43 -0.89 -3.74
CA ILE A 53 2.01 -0.51 -3.73
C ILE A 53 1.72 0.45 -4.88
N SER A 54 2.57 1.46 -5.11
CA SER A 54 2.40 2.42 -6.21
C SER A 54 2.34 1.73 -7.57
N GLY A 55 3.32 0.87 -7.87
CA GLY A 55 3.37 0.17 -9.16
C GLY A 55 2.18 -0.76 -9.37
N LEU A 56 1.78 -1.52 -8.34
CA LEU A 56 0.63 -2.42 -8.43
C LEU A 56 -0.71 -1.66 -8.54
N SER A 57 -0.83 -0.48 -7.91
CA SER A 57 -2.00 0.39 -8.07
C SER A 57 -2.07 0.98 -9.48
N GLU A 58 -0.94 1.37 -10.07
CA GLU A 58 -0.87 1.83 -11.47
C GLU A 58 -1.23 0.71 -12.45
N GLU A 59 -0.69 -0.49 -12.28
CA GLU A 59 -1.03 -1.68 -13.07
C GLU A 59 -2.54 -1.96 -13.03
N MET A 60 -3.15 -1.92 -11.84
CA MET A 60 -4.59 -2.09 -11.65
C MET A 60 -5.39 -0.97 -12.35
N ALA A 61 -4.95 0.28 -12.19
CA ALA A 61 -5.63 1.43 -12.78
C ALA A 61 -5.63 1.38 -14.32
N VAL A 62 -4.50 1.03 -14.93
CA VAL A 62 -4.40 0.83 -16.40
C VAL A 62 -5.36 -0.26 -16.86
N GLY A 63 -5.41 -1.39 -16.15
CA GLY A 63 -6.33 -2.48 -16.46
C GLY A 63 -7.81 -2.11 -16.35
N TYR A 64 -8.16 -1.08 -15.58
CA TYR A 64 -9.56 -0.69 -15.31
C TYR A 64 -10.04 0.56 -16.02
N GLN A 65 -9.17 1.33 -16.66
CA GLN A 65 -9.57 2.45 -17.51
C GLN A 65 -10.51 2.00 -18.64
N SER A 66 -10.36 0.77 -19.12
CA SER A 66 -11.22 0.12 -20.12
C SER A 66 -12.44 -0.62 -19.52
N ALA A 67 -12.62 -0.59 -18.19
CA ALA A 67 -13.64 -1.36 -17.52
C ALA A 67 -14.93 -0.59 -17.20
N GLY A 68 -16.03 -1.35 -17.03
CA GLY A 68 -17.35 -0.83 -16.70
C GLY A 68 -17.41 -0.05 -15.37
N PRO A 69 -18.51 0.69 -15.12
CA PRO A 69 -18.63 1.65 -14.00
C PRO A 69 -18.30 1.06 -12.62
N ILE A 70 -18.65 -0.21 -12.40
CA ILE A 70 -18.40 -0.92 -11.13
C ILE A 70 -16.90 -1.05 -10.86
N ARG A 71 -16.09 -1.45 -11.85
CA ARG A 71 -14.64 -1.62 -11.66
C ARG A 71 -13.94 -0.28 -11.42
N ARG A 72 -14.38 0.79 -12.09
CA ARG A 72 -13.89 2.15 -11.83
C ARG A 72 -14.18 2.60 -10.40
N HIS A 73 -15.38 2.30 -9.89
CA HIS A 73 -15.71 2.57 -8.49
C HIS A 73 -14.86 1.75 -7.50
N MET A 74 -14.56 0.50 -7.84
CA MET A 74 -13.68 -0.34 -7.02
C MET A 74 -12.24 0.17 -7.02
N ALA A 75 -11.67 0.58 -8.16
CA ALA A 75 -10.36 1.23 -8.21
C ALA A 75 -10.29 2.45 -7.28
N ALA A 76 -11.27 3.36 -7.37
CA ALA A 76 -11.31 4.53 -6.49
C ALA A 76 -11.43 4.16 -5.00
N SER A 77 -12.11 3.05 -4.69
CA SER A 77 -12.20 2.53 -3.32
C SER A 77 -10.88 1.96 -2.83
N VAL A 78 -10.13 1.25 -3.69
CA VAL A 78 -8.79 0.76 -3.39
C VAL A 78 -7.81 1.91 -3.18
N ASP A 79 -7.85 2.95 -4.01
CA ASP A 79 -7.00 4.13 -3.83
C ASP A 79 -7.23 4.76 -2.47
N ARG A 80 -8.49 4.95 -2.06
CA ARG A 80 -8.82 5.46 -0.72
C ARG A 80 -8.34 4.54 0.41
N TYR A 81 -8.35 3.23 0.19
CA TYR A 81 -7.90 2.25 1.17
C TYR A 81 -6.36 2.18 1.29
N ALA A 82 -5.65 2.33 0.16
CA ALA A 82 -4.20 2.26 0.10
C ALA A 82 -3.51 3.58 0.45
N MET A 83 -4.13 4.72 0.11
CA MET A 83 -3.53 6.05 0.25
C MET A 83 -3.00 6.36 1.66
N PRO A 84 -3.74 6.10 2.77
CA PRO A 84 -3.21 6.37 4.11
C PRO A 84 -1.94 5.57 4.42
N VAL A 85 -1.88 4.32 3.97
CA VAL A 85 -0.69 3.45 4.12
C VAL A 85 0.46 4.02 3.30
N MET A 86 0.22 4.40 2.05
CA MET A 86 1.26 4.98 1.19
C MET A 86 1.82 6.29 1.75
N CYS A 87 0.96 7.19 2.22
CA CYS A 87 1.41 8.46 2.82
C CYS A 87 2.30 8.20 4.04
N HIS A 88 1.90 7.28 4.92
CA HIS A 88 2.69 6.99 6.12
C HIS A 88 4.03 6.32 5.78
N LEU A 89 4.04 5.39 4.81
CA LEU A 89 5.27 4.78 4.30
C LEU A 89 6.22 5.83 3.71
N ALA A 90 5.71 6.81 2.95
CA ALA A 90 6.52 7.89 2.41
C ALA A 90 7.14 8.75 3.51
N THR A 91 6.40 9.03 4.59
CA THR A 91 6.94 9.74 5.77
C THR A 91 8.06 8.96 6.44
N VAL A 92 7.86 7.66 6.68
CA VAL A 92 8.86 6.78 7.30
C VAL A 92 10.11 6.60 6.41
N ALA A 93 9.91 6.50 5.10
CA ALA A 93 10.99 6.45 4.14
C ALA A 93 11.82 7.74 4.12
N ALA A 94 11.17 8.90 4.33
CA ALA A 94 11.84 10.19 4.41
C ALA A 94 12.64 10.40 5.71
N THR A 95 12.40 9.59 6.75
CA THR A 95 13.16 9.61 8.02
C THR A 95 14.61 9.12 7.87
N LYS A 96 15.01 8.69 6.67
CA LYS A 96 16.38 8.27 6.33
C LYS A 96 17.41 9.41 6.32
N ARG A 97 17.01 10.66 6.54
CA ARG A 97 17.87 11.85 6.55
C ARG A 97 18.49 12.15 7.91
#